data_AF-A0A952B728-F1
#
_entry.id   AF-A0A952B728-F1
#
_cell.length_a   1.000
_cell.length_b   1.000
_cell.length_c   1.000
_cell.angle_alpha   90.00
_cell.angle_beta   90.00
_cell.angle_gamma   90.00
#
_symmetry.space_group_name_H-M   'P 1'
#
loop_
_entity.id
_entity.type
_entity.pdbx_description
1 polymer ?
#
loop_
_entity_poly.entity_id
_entity_poly.type
_entity_poly.pdbx_seq_one_letter_code
_entity_poly.pdbx_strand_id
1 'polypeptide(L)' 'MPNKKSSRPLSAYAVSVDRVEAVTGLDFFYLLEDGQEERLEAEASIGVWRN' A
#
# COMPACT_ATOMS: atom_id res chain seq x y z
N MET A 1 2.89 -8.30 8.04
CA MET A 1 1.87 -9.36 8.24
C MET A 1 2.58 -10.71 8.37
N PRO A 2 2.16 -11.61 9.29
CA PRO A 2 2.73 -12.95 9.37
C PRO A 2 2.23 -13.83 8.22
N ASN A 3 3.12 -14.65 7.63
CA ASN A 3 2.76 -15.65 6.64
C ASN A 3 2.04 -16.84 7.31
N LYS A 4 0.77 -16.65 7.65
CA LYS A 4 -0.09 -17.65 8.29
C LYS A 4 -1.54 -17.43 7.90
N LYS A 5 -2.35 -18.48 8.02
CA LYS A 5 -3.80 -18.39 7.79
C LYS A 5 -4.43 -17.34 8.72
N SER A 6 -5.35 -16.56 8.17
CA SER A 6 -6.13 -15.57 8.90
C SER A 6 -7.58 -15.58 8.46
N SER A 7 -8.48 -15.24 9.38
CA SER A 7 -9.92 -15.01 9.14
C SER A 7 -10.29 -13.53 9.16
N ARG A 8 -9.32 -12.62 9.33
CA ARG A 8 -9.57 -11.18 9.32
C ARG A 8 -9.92 -10.70 7.89
N PRO A 9 -10.76 -9.67 7.73
CA PRO A 9 -11.07 -9.11 6.42
C PRO A 9 -9.80 -8.54 5.76
N LEU A 10 -9.76 -8.52 4.43
CA LEU A 10 -8.60 -8.03 3.66
C LEU A 10 -8.23 -6.59 4.01
N SER A 11 -9.23 -5.74 4.26
CA SER A 11 -9.03 -4.35 4.68
C SER A 11 -8.20 -4.20 5.96
N ALA A 12 -8.16 -5.21 6.84
CA ALA A 12 -7.35 -5.19 8.05
C ALA A 12 -5.84 -5.27 7.77
N TYR A 13 -5.44 -5.48 6.51
CA TYR A 13 -4.06 -5.57 6.06
C TYR A 13 -3.66 -4.46 5.10
N ALA A 14 -4.60 -3.59 4.72
CA ALA A 14 -4.32 -2.47 3.84
C ALA A 14 -3.43 -1.45 4.56
N VAL A 15 -2.38 -1.01 3.86
CA VAL A 15 -1.40 0.00 4.26
C VAL A 15 -1.09 0.86 3.04
N SER A 16 -0.48 2.03 3.25
CA SER A 16 0.06 2.86 2.18
C SER A 16 1.23 2.17 1.48
N VAL A 17 1.55 2.59 0.25
CA VAL A 17 2.68 2.06 -0.51
C VAL A 17 4.00 2.47 0.14
N ASP A 18 4.10 3.71 0.65
CA ASP A 18 5.24 4.19 1.48
C ASP A 18 5.64 3.15 2.55
N ARG A 19 4.64 2.55 3.21
CA ARG A 19 4.90 1.62 4.31
C ARG A 19 5.47 0.30 3.81
N VAL A 20 5.14 -0.10 2.58
CA VAL A 20 5.72 -1.28 1.94
C VAL A 20 7.17 -0.99 1.59
N GLU A 21 7.45 0.12 0.93
CA GLU A 21 8.80 0.55 0.55
C GLU A 21 9.76 0.69 1.72
N ALA A 22 9.30 1.34 2.80
CA ALA A 22 10.10 1.49 4.02
C ALA A 22 10.54 0.14 4.62
N VAL A 23 9.83 -0.94 4.32
CA VAL A 23 10.13 -2.29 4.82
C VAL A 23 10.91 -3.12 3.79
N THR A 24 10.71 -2.89 2.49
CA THR A 24 11.30 -3.71 1.42
C THR A 24 12.50 -3.09 0.74
N GLY A 25 12.64 -1.76 0.78
CA GLY A 25 13.60 -1.00 -0.02
C GLY A 25 13.28 -0.97 -1.52
N LEU A 26 12.04 -1.30 -1.89
CA LEU A 26 11.54 -1.13 -3.26
C LEU A 26 11.07 0.31 -3.46
N ASP A 27 10.98 0.67 -4.74
CA ASP A 27 10.50 1.95 -5.25
C ASP A 27 9.38 1.64 -6.26
N PHE A 28 8.14 1.87 -5.84
CA PHE A 28 6.94 1.71 -6.62
C PHE A 28 6.67 3.02 -7.36
N PHE A 29 6.00 2.90 -8.50
CA PHE A 29 5.67 4.06 -9.33
C PHE A 29 6.84 5.00 -9.73
N TYR A 30 8.11 4.64 -9.52
CA TYR A 30 9.37 5.33 -9.89
C TYR A 30 9.49 5.98 -11.29
N LEU A 31 8.54 5.72 -12.18
CA LEU A 31 8.43 6.35 -13.49
C LEU A 31 7.55 7.60 -13.49
N LEU A 32 6.90 7.92 -12.37
CA LEU A 32 6.09 9.12 -12.18
C LEU A 32 6.97 10.30 -11.76
N GLU A 33 6.42 11.51 -11.88
CA GLU A 33 7.04 12.68 -11.26
C GLU A 33 6.86 12.61 -9.74
N ASP A 34 7.88 13.03 -8.98
CA ASP A 34 7.93 12.95 -7.50
C ASP A 34 6.62 13.41 -6.84
N GLY A 35 6.07 14.55 -7.26
CA GLY A 35 4.85 15.09 -6.66
C GLY A 35 3.58 14.28 -6.95
N GLN A 36 3.57 13.45 -7.99
CA GLN A 36 2.47 12.52 -8.29
C GLN A 36 2.66 11.21 -7.53
N GLU A 37 3.90 10.71 -7.52
CA GLU A 37 4.33 9.53 -6.77
C GLU A 37 4.01 9.68 -5.28
N GLU A 38 4.55 10.71 -4.62
CA GLU A 38 4.36 10.97 -3.19
C GLU A 38 2.87 11.02 -2.78
N ARG A 39 2.01 11.57 -3.65
CA ARG A 39 0.56 11.66 -3.38
C ARG A 39 -0.13 10.31 -3.48
N LEU A 40 0.24 9.51 -4.48
CA LEU A 40 -0.35 8.19 -4.70
C LEU A 40 0.08 7.21 -3.61
N GLU A 41 1.33 7.28 -3.19
CA GLU A 41 1.91 6.28 -2.29
C GLU A 41 1.52 6.46 -0.83
N ALA A 42 1.25 7.70 -0.42
CA ALA A 42 0.79 8.03 0.92
C ALA A 42 -0.64 7.55 1.24
N GLU A 43 -1.46 7.28 0.22
CA GLU A 43 -2.87 6.92 0.40
C GLU A 43 -3.08 5.41 0.63
N ALA A 44 -4.06 5.09 1.49
CA ALA A 44 -4.59 3.73 1.67
C ALA A 44 -6.11 3.75 1.49
N SER A 45 -6.55 3.97 0.24
CA SER A 45 -7.96 4.25 -0.10
C SER A 45 -8.83 2.98 -0.17
N ILE A 46 -9.01 2.29 0.96
CA ILE A 46 -9.79 1.03 1.08
C ILE A 46 -11.25 1.19 0.61
N GLY A 47 -11.83 2.39 0.76
CA GLY A 47 -13.22 2.67 0.42
C GLY A 47 -13.55 2.56 -1.07
N VAL A 48 -12.55 2.51 -1.95
CA VAL A 48 -12.74 2.35 -3.40
C VAL A 48 -12.81 0.88 -3.83
N TRP A 49 -12.52 -0.06 -2.92
CA TRP A 49 -12.59 -1.48 -3.21
C TRP A 49 -14.06 -1.91 -3.31
N ARG A 50 -14.52 -2.19 -4.53
CA ARG A 50 -15.87 -2.70 -4.78
C ARG A 50 -15.92 -4.21 -4.55
N ASN A 51 -17.01 -4.67 -3.94
CA ASN A 51 -17.35 -6.09 -3.77
C ASN A 51 -17.98 -6.67 -5.04
#